data_AF-A0A3M1WFX7-F1
#
_entry.id   AF-A0A3M1WFX7-F1
#
_cell.length_a   1.000
_cell.length_b   1.000
_cell.length_c   1.000
_cell.angle_alpha   90.00
_cell.angle_beta   90.00
_cell.angle_gamma   90.00
#
_symmetry.space_group_name_H-M   'P 1'
#
loop_
_entity.id
_entity.type
_entity.pdbx_description
1 polymer ?
#
loop_
_entity_poly.entity_id
_entity_poly.type
_entity_poly.pdbx_seq_one_letter_code
_entity_poly.pdbx_strand_id
1 'polypeptide(L)'
;MLDDHWFSEAYEADGCAVSLRVRRLLHEEQTPYQHIAIWETEHWGNLMVIDGCIMLSSRDNFIYHEMLAHPALFSHPEPCRVAIIGGGDCGTLREVLRHPEVEHCVQVEIDERVTRLSERYFPELCEAN
;
A
#
# COMPACT_ATOMS: atom_id res chain seq x y z
N MET A 1 -11.05 8.76 -26.06
CA MET A 1 -10.33 7.57 -25.55
C MET A 1 -9.12 8.11 -24.81
N LEU A 2 -8.81 7.56 -23.64
CA LEU A 2 -7.52 7.83 -22.99
C LEU A 2 -6.41 7.31 -23.92
N ASP A 3 -5.24 7.96 -23.89
CA ASP A 3 -4.04 7.47 -24.59
C ASP A 3 -3.33 6.40 -23.74
N ASP A 4 -2.24 5.83 -24.25
CA ASP A 4 -1.46 4.78 -23.56
C ASP A 4 -0.68 5.31 -22.33
N HIS A 5 -0.91 6.55 -21.92
CA HIS A 5 -0.28 7.17 -20.75
C HIS A 5 -1.19 7.17 -19.51
N TRP A 6 -2.17 6.28 -19.46
CA TRP A 6 -3.06 6.11 -18.30
C TRP A 6 -3.02 4.67 -17.81
N PHE A 7 -2.81 4.51 -16.50
CA PHE A 7 -3.21 3.28 -15.82
C PHE A 7 -4.70 3.40 -15.47
N SER A 8 -5.49 2.37 -15.76
CA SER A 8 -6.93 2.35 -15.47
C SER A 8 -7.31 1.06 -14.75
N GLU A 9 -7.86 1.20 -13.56
CA GLU A 9 -8.50 0.12 -12.81
C GLU A 9 -10.01 0.18 -13.10
N ALA A 10 -10.54 -0.88 -13.70
CA ALA A 10 -11.95 -0.95 -14.08
C ALA A 10 -12.74 -1.80 -13.08
N TYR A 11 -13.84 -1.24 -12.58
CA TYR A 11 -14.83 -1.94 -11.75
C TYR A 11 -16.05 -2.26 -12.61
N GLU A 12 -15.93 -3.29 -13.45
CA GLU A 12 -16.95 -3.62 -14.47
C GLU A 12 -18.34 -3.84 -13.87
N ALA A 13 -18.41 -4.48 -12.70
CA ALA A 13 -19.67 -4.74 -12.00
C ALA A 13 -20.40 -3.45 -11.59
N ASP A 14 -19.65 -2.40 -11.27
CA ASP A 14 -20.16 -1.10 -10.83
C ASP A 14 -20.27 -0.09 -11.99
N GLY A 15 -19.80 -0.47 -13.18
CA GLY A 15 -19.81 0.39 -14.37
C GLY A 15 -18.93 1.63 -14.25
N CYS A 16 -17.87 1.58 -13.43
CA CYS A 16 -16.97 2.70 -13.20
C CYS A 16 -15.49 2.28 -13.34
N ALA A 17 -14.60 3.27 -13.42
CA ALA A 17 -13.16 3.05 -13.46
C ALA A 17 -12.43 4.22 -12.81
N VAL A 18 -11.25 3.94 -12.27
CA VAL A 18 -10.31 4.94 -11.75
C VAL A 18 -9.09 4.94 -12.66
N SER A 19 -8.75 6.12 -13.19
CA SER A 19 -7.62 6.28 -14.11
C SER A 19 -6.64 7.31 -13.59
N LEU A 20 -5.36 6.93 -13.54
CA LEU A 20 -4.26 7.81 -13.14
C LEU A 20 -3.27 7.96 -14.29
N ARG A 21 -2.85 9.19 -14.57
CA ARG A 21 -1.88 9.46 -15.62
C ARG A 21 -0.50 8.99 -15.19
N VAL A 22 0.13 8.14 -15.99
CA VAL A 22 1.43 7.51 -15.74
C VAL A 22 2.50 8.09 -16.66
N ARG A 23 3.70 8.24 -16.11
CA ARG A 23 4.90 8.62 -16.86
C ARG A 23 5.60 7.40 -17.44
N ARG A 24 5.79 6.37 -16.61
CA ARG A 24 6.46 5.12 -16.98
C ARG A 24 6.25 4.03 -15.94
N LEU A 25 6.44 2.79 -16.37
CA LEU A 25 6.57 1.63 -15.50
C LEU A 25 7.97 1.63 -14.85
N LEU A 26 8.01 1.47 -13.53
CA LEU A 26 9.25 1.43 -12.73
C LEU A 26 9.70 0.00 -12.43
N HIS A 27 8.75 -0.91 -12.24
CA HIS A 27 8.97 -2.32 -11.94
C HIS A 27 7.74 -3.13 -12.30
N GLU A 28 7.92 -4.35 -12.76
CA GLU A 28 6.84 -5.31 -12.98
C GLU A 28 7.39 -6.72 -12.79
N GLU A 29 6.68 -7.55 -12.02
CA GLU A 29 7.01 -8.94 -11.85
C GLU A 29 5.80 -9.80 -11.50
N GLN A 30 5.87 -11.08 -11.88
CA GLN A 30 4.96 -12.11 -11.40
C GLN A 30 5.63 -12.89 -10.27
N THR A 31 5.01 -12.93 -9.10
CA THR A 31 5.42 -13.78 -7.97
C THR A 31 4.60 -15.08 -7.96
N PRO A 32 4.93 -16.06 -7.10
CA PRO A 32 4.06 -17.22 -6.88
C PRO A 32 2.65 -16.89 -6.39
N TYR A 33 2.42 -15.66 -5.92
CA TYR A 33 1.17 -15.23 -5.29
C TYR A 33 0.37 -14.28 -6.18
N GLN A 34 1.02 -13.30 -6.82
CA GLN A 34 0.35 -12.19 -7.51
C GLN A 34 1.25 -11.51 -8.54
N HIS A 35 0.64 -10.76 -9.46
CA HIS A 35 1.33 -9.84 -10.35
C HIS A 35 1.50 -8.48 -9.66
N ILE A 36 2.72 -7.95 -9.61
CA ILE A 36 3.02 -6.67 -8.97
C ILE A 36 3.59 -5.71 -10.01
N ALA A 37 3.02 -4.52 -10.12
CA ALA A 37 3.52 -3.44 -10.96
C ALA A 37 3.66 -2.14 -10.17
N ILE A 38 4.78 -1.45 -10.36
CA ILE A 38 5.05 -0.13 -9.78
C ILE A 38 5.12 0.89 -10.91
N TRP A 39 4.29 1.91 -10.85
CA TRP A 39 4.23 2.98 -11.84
C TRP A 39 4.72 4.31 -11.24
N GLU A 40 5.40 5.11 -12.06
CA GLU A 40 5.59 6.54 -11.77
C GLU A 40 4.40 7.31 -12.33
N THR A 41 3.61 7.97 -11.49
CA THR A 41 2.46 8.79 -11.93
C THR A 41 2.86 10.26 -12.11
N GLU A 42 2.02 11.04 -12.79
CA GLU A 42 2.31 12.46 -12.99
C GLU A 42 2.13 13.31 -11.72
N HIS A 43 1.16 12.95 -10.87
CA HIS A 43 0.72 13.80 -9.73
C HIS A 43 0.45 13.05 -8.41
N TRP A 44 0.59 11.72 -8.40
CA TRP A 44 0.29 10.86 -7.24
C TRP A 44 1.54 10.18 -6.68
N GLY A 45 2.73 10.49 -7.22
CA GLY A 45 3.98 9.84 -6.88
C GLY A 45 4.06 8.43 -7.46
N ASN A 46 4.67 7.50 -6.73
CA ASN A 46 4.69 6.10 -7.14
C ASN A 46 3.32 5.46 -6.85
N LEU A 47 2.92 4.53 -7.70
CA LEU A 47 1.66 3.79 -7.60
C LEU A 47 1.99 2.29 -7.57
N MET A 48 1.55 1.60 -6.53
CA MET A 48 1.62 0.15 -6.46
C MET A 48 0.31 -0.44 -6.96
N VAL A 49 0.42 -1.37 -7.90
CA VAL A 49 -0.69 -2.12 -8.47
C VAL A 49 -0.42 -3.60 -8.24
N ILE A 50 -1.41 -4.33 -7.76
CA ILE A 50 -1.35 -5.78 -7.57
C ILE A 50 -2.54 -6.42 -8.29
N ASP A 51 -2.27 -7.38 -9.17
CA ASP A 51 -3.28 -8.06 -10.00
C ASP A 51 -4.23 -7.09 -10.73
N GLY A 52 -3.72 -5.92 -11.11
CA GLY A 52 -4.48 -4.87 -11.78
C GLY A 52 -5.26 -3.92 -10.85
N CYS A 53 -5.24 -4.14 -9.54
CA CYS A 53 -5.89 -3.30 -8.54
C CYS A 53 -4.90 -2.29 -7.94
N ILE A 54 -5.32 -1.03 -7.77
CA ILE A 54 -4.51 -0.02 -7.08
C ILE A 54 -4.49 -0.35 -5.59
N MET A 55 -3.29 -0.55 -5.05
CA MET A 55 -3.09 -0.82 -3.62
C MET A 55 -2.83 0.47 -2.85
N LEU A 56 -1.91 1.30 -3.34
CA LEU A 56 -1.61 2.60 -2.77
C LEU A 56 -0.91 3.53 -3.77
N SER A 57 -0.99 4.84 -3.50
CA SER A 57 -0.09 5.84 -4.09
C SER A 57 0.73 6.55 -3.01
N SER A 58 1.89 7.09 -3.37
CA SER A 58 2.72 7.86 -2.43
C SER A 58 1.97 9.08 -1.86
N ARG A 59 1.02 9.65 -2.61
CA ARG A 59 0.34 10.89 -2.22
C ARG A 59 -0.74 10.69 -1.15
N ASP A 60 -1.51 9.60 -1.22
CA ASP A 60 -2.77 9.45 -0.47
C ASP A 60 -2.81 8.22 0.44
N ASN A 61 -1.76 7.39 0.46
CA ASN A 61 -1.68 6.20 1.31
C ASN A 61 -2.01 6.48 2.80
N PHE A 62 -1.69 7.68 3.30
CA PHE A 62 -1.96 8.06 4.69
C PHE A 62 -3.45 7.96 5.04
N ILE A 63 -4.35 8.24 4.07
CA ILE A 63 -5.79 8.18 4.29
C ILE A 63 -6.19 6.76 4.68
N TYR A 64 -5.71 5.76 3.95
CA TYR A 64 -5.99 4.36 4.22
C TYR A 64 -5.31 3.89 5.50
N HIS A 65 -4.01 4.14 5.65
CA HIS A 65 -3.23 3.64 6.79
C HIS A 65 -3.69 4.22 8.13
N GLU A 66 -3.91 5.53 8.21
CA GLU A 66 -4.41 6.16 9.44
C GLU A 66 -5.80 5.64 9.80
N MET A 67 -6.70 5.51 8.82
CA MET A 67 -8.07 5.03 9.07
C MET A 67 -8.15 3.54 9.38
N LEU A 68 -7.20 2.74 8.89
CA LEU A 68 -7.13 1.32 9.24
C LEU A 68 -6.58 1.11 10.66
N ALA A 69 -5.55 1.88 11.05
CA ALA A 69 -4.86 1.68 12.32
C ALA A 69 -5.52 2.44 13.48
N HIS A 70 -5.70 3.76 13.33
CA HIS A 70 -5.97 4.64 14.47
C HIS A 70 -7.32 4.44 15.15
N PRO A 71 -8.45 4.21 14.43
CA PRO A 71 -9.72 3.96 15.10
C PRO A 71 -9.68 2.75 16.05
N ALA A 72 -8.99 1.68 15.65
CA ALA A 72 -8.84 0.48 16.49
C ALA A 72 -7.97 0.75 17.71
N LEU A 73 -6.82 1.41 17.53
CA LEU A 73 -5.85 1.66 18.61
C LEU A 73 -6.34 2.70 19.61
N PHE A 74 -7.00 3.78 19.16
CA PHE A 74 -7.58 4.79 20.06
C PHE A 74 -8.80 4.29 20.82
N SER A 75 -9.50 3.27 20.33
CA SER A 75 -10.67 2.70 21.00
C SER A 75 -10.31 1.62 22.02
N HIS A 76 -9.11 1.05 21.91
CA HIS A 76 -8.63 0.04 22.84
C HIS A 76 -7.92 0.71 24.02
N PRO A 77 -8.27 0.40 25.29
CA PRO A 77 -7.71 1.11 26.44
C PRO A 77 -6.20 0.89 26.64
N GLU A 78 -5.66 -0.24 26.18
CA GLU A 78 -4.24 -0.61 26.37
C GLU A 78 -3.76 -1.55 25.24
N PRO A 79 -3.49 -1.06 24.01
CA PRO A 79 -3.18 -1.90 22.86
C PRO A 79 -1.72 -2.39 22.82
N CYS A 80 -1.28 -3.18 23.81
CA CYS A 80 0.15 -3.56 23.92
C CYS A 80 0.66 -4.53 22.84
N ARG A 81 -0.22 -5.37 22.27
CA ARG A 81 0.16 -6.42 21.31
C ARG A 81 -0.72 -6.34 20.08
N VAL A 82 -0.10 -6.07 18.93
CA VAL A 82 -0.80 -5.89 17.66
C VAL A 82 -0.33 -6.93 16.64
N ALA A 83 -1.27 -7.47 15.87
CA ALA A 83 -0.98 -8.31 14.71
C ALA A 83 -1.59 -7.67 13.46
N ILE A 84 -0.76 -7.46 12.44
CA ILE A 84 -1.12 -6.95 11.12
C ILE A 84 -1.05 -8.16 10.16
N ILE A 85 -2.16 -8.42 9.48
CA ILE A 85 -2.23 -9.49 8.47
C ILE A 85 -2.23 -8.82 7.09
N GLY A 86 -1.24 -9.16 6.26
CA GLY A 86 -0.89 -8.39 5.08
C GLY A 86 -0.10 -7.13 5.46
N GLY A 87 -0.36 -6.03 4.77
CA GLY A 87 0.34 -4.76 5.01
C GLY A 87 1.79 -4.77 4.54
N GLY A 88 2.10 -5.56 3.49
CA GLY A 88 3.45 -5.68 2.95
C GLY A 88 4.11 -4.35 2.57
N ASP A 89 3.33 -3.29 2.33
CA ASP A 89 3.82 -1.92 2.08
C ASP A 89 4.34 -1.18 3.33
N CYS A 90 4.14 -1.76 4.52
CA CYS A 90 4.56 -1.27 5.82
C CYS A 90 3.88 0.02 6.31
N GLY A 91 2.97 0.63 5.53
CA GLY A 91 2.29 1.85 5.93
C GLY A 91 1.40 1.64 7.17
N THR A 92 0.72 0.51 7.27
CA THR A 92 -0.06 0.17 8.48
C THR A 92 0.85 -0.01 9.70
N LEU A 93 1.99 -0.71 9.55
CA LEU A 93 2.97 -0.88 10.63
C LEU A 93 3.49 0.46 11.13
N ARG A 94 3.84 1.36 10.21
CA ARG A 94 4.27 2.73 10.55
C ARG A 94 3.25 3.46 11.42
N GLU A 95 1.96 3.38 11.07
CA GLU A 95 0.91 4.04 11.84
C GLU A 95 0.62 3.36 13.19
N VAL A 96 0.75 2.03 13.28
CA VAL A 96 0.66 1.28 14.54
C VAL A 96 1.78 1.69 15.50
N LEU A 97 3.02 1.80 15.02
CA LEU A 97 4.20 2.11 15.85
C LEU A 97 4.24 3.57 16.34
N ARG A 98 3.30 4.43 15.92
CA ARG A 98 3.11 5.75 16.53
C ARG A 98 2.48 5.71 17.92
N HIS A 99 1.87 4.59 18.30
CA HIS A 99 1.18 4.42 19.59
C HIS A 99 2.17 3.89 20.63
N PRO A 100 2.59 4.70 21.62
CA PRO A 100 3.65 4.33 22.57
C PRO A 100 3.26 3.15 23.48
N GLU A 101 1.97 2.85 23.61
CA GLU A 101 1.45 1.70 24.36
C GLU A 101 1.74 0.37 23.67
N VAL A 102 2.02 0.37 22.36
CA VAL A 102 2.33 -0.84 21.59
C VAL A 102 3.73 -1.31 21.95
N GLU A 103 3.81 -2.44 22.66
CA GLU A 103 5.07 -3.07 23.06
C GLU A 103 5.57 -4.08 22.01
N HIS A 104 4.65 -4.72 21.29
CA HIS A 104 4.96 -5.74 20.31
C HIS A 104 3.99 -5.72 19.13
N CYS A 105 4.53 -5.56 17.92
CA CYS A 105 3.77 -5.64 16.68
C CYS A 105 4.31 -6.77 15.80
N VAL A 106 3.43 -7.62 15.28
CA VAL A 106 3.78 -8.63 14.27
C VAL A 106 3.07 -8.30 12.98
N GLN A 107 3.83 -8.10 11.90
CA GLN A 107 3.30 -8.07 10.54
C GLN A 107 3.52 -9.41 9.86
N VAL A 108 2.48 -9.97 9.26
CA VAL A 108 2.53 -11.23 8.54
C VAL A 108 2.15 -10.98 7.08
N GLU A 109 3.16 -10.86 6.24
CA GLU A 109 3.03 -10.76 4.78
C GLU A 109 3.37 -12.10 4.13
N ILE A 110 2.52 -12.56 3.21
CA ILE A 110 2.69 -13.84 2.51
C ILE A 110 3.68 -13.71 1.35
N ASP A 111 3.71 -12.54 0.72
CA ASP A 111 4.56 -12.25 -0.43
C ASP A 111 5.65 -11.25 -0.08
N GLU A 112 6.83 -11.76 0.26
CA GLU A 112 8.02 -10.95 0.57
C GLU A 112 8.33 -9.90 -0.52
N ARG A 113 7.97 -10.17 -1.78
CA ARG A 113 8.26 -9.24 -2.87
C ARG A 113 7.51 -7.91 -2.71
N VAL A 114 6.30 -7.92 -2.15
CA VAL A 114 5.55 -6.69 -1.85
C VAL A 114 6.37 -5.82 -0.90
N THR A 115 6.92 -6.39 0.17
CA THR A 115 7.75 -5.67 1.14
C THR A 115 9.06 -5.17 0.54
N ARG A 116 9.78 -6.01 -0.20
CA ARG A 116 11.07 -5.59 -0.82
C ARG A 116 10.89 -4.49 -1.87
N LEU A 117 9.79 -4.52 -2.62
CA LEU A 117 9.47 -3.44 -3.56
C LEU A 117 9.04 -2.17 -2.82
N SER A 118 8.36 -2.30 -1.68
CA SER A 118 7.98 -1.17 -0.85
C SER A 118 9.17 -0.47 -0.23
N GLU A 119 10.14 -1.22 0.31
CA GLU A 119 11.42 -0.67 0.79
C GLU A 119 12.15 0.13 -0.30
N ARG A 120 12.00 -0.27 -1.57
CA ARG A 120 12.66 0.39 -2.70
C ARG A 120 11.91 1.60 -3.25
N TYR A 121 10.59 1.52 -3.36
CA TYR A 121 9.77 2.50 -4.10
C TYR A 121 8.88 3.36 -3.19
N PHE A 122 8.72 2.98 -1.92
CA PHE A 122 7.98 3.69 -0.87
C PHE A 122 8.79 3.69 0.46
N PRO A 123 10.07 4.11 0.43
CA PRO A 123 10.95 4.03 1.60
C PRO A 123 10.40 4.77 2.82
N GLU A 124 9.59 5.81 2.62
CA GLU A 124 8.93 6.58 3.68
C GLU A 124 7.93 5.77 4.52
N LEU A 125 7.45 4.63 4.00
CA LEU A 125 6.56 3.71 4.72
C LEU A 125 7.33 2.64 5.48
N CYS A 126 8.57 2.37 5.09
CA CYS A 126 9.35 1.22 5.56
C CYS A 126 10.43 1.60 6.59
N GLU A 127 10.42 2.83 7.12
CA GLU A 127 11.46 3.33 8.05
C GLU A 127 11.59 2.49 9.34
N ALA A 128 10.53 1.79 9.73
CA ALA A 128 10.43 1.00 10.95
C ALA A 128 10.28 -0.52 10.70
N ASN A 129 10.55 -0.98 9.47
CA ASN A 129 10.54 -2.39 9.09
C ASN A 129 11.84 -3.11 9.50
#